data_AF-A0A0C1HAG8-F1
#
_entry.id   AF-A0A0C1HAG8-F1
#
_cell.length_a   1.000
_cell.length_b   1.000
_cell.length_c   1.000
_cell.angle_alpha   90.00
_cell.angle_beta   90.00
_cell.angle_gamma   90.00
#
_symmetry.space_group_name_H-M   'P 1'
#
loop_
_entity.id
_entity.type
_entity.pdbx_description
1 polymer ?
#
loop_
_entity_poly.entity_id
_entity_poly.type
_entity_poly.pdbx_seq_one_letter_code
_entity_poly.pdbx_strand_id
1 'polypeptide(L)'
;MHRLTLWLVCTAILILTSCQTKVIGTGPWVKKIDSEELSKIVISFSAKMKIDKHLELEDSWVSYEDYIKKLTLHYSSQRLLTVYDARLLLVELVEELLYRINNNSIISYEVEHFPFTADDLDLKINFESFYGRFADEQYVGLISLQAGCAHFYAFDQKNRGIDWTNDRFEPYTKSRELAFIKREVDLPFTDMHETNFRGLNKDNLDGTYFQLQSQY
;
A
#
# COMPACT_ATOMS: atom_id res chain seq x y z
N MET A 1 -32.25 30.44 45.81
CA MET A 1 -31.41 30.77 44.62
C MET A 1 -30.00 30.17 44.68
N HIS A 2 -29.38 29.98 45.87
CA HIS A 2 -28.02 29.43 45.99
C HIS A 2 -27.78 27.99 45.48
N ARG A 3 -28.83 27.13 45.43
CA ARG A 3 -28.69 25.75 44.94
C ARG A 3 -28.54 25.65 43.42
N LEU A 4 -29.15 26.57 42.67
CA LEU A 4 -29.07 26.60 41.20
C LEU A 4 -27.73 27.14 40.73
N THR A 5 -27.19 28.14 41.42
CA THR A 5 -25.86 28.69 41.14
C THR A 5 -24.76 27.68 41.45
N LEU A 6 -24.91 26.85 42.49
CA LEU A 6 -23.97 25.78 42.80
C LEU A 6 -23.94 24.71 41.69
N TRP A 7 -25.11 24.35 41.16
CA TRP A 7 -25.23 23.37 40.08
C TRP A 7 -24.61 23.87 38.76
N LEU A 8 -24.83 25.15 38.42
CA LEU A 8 -24.24 25.80 37.24
C LEU A 8 -22.71 25.92 37.32
N VAL A 9 -22.17 26.16 38.51
CA VAL A 9 -20.71 26.22 38.72
C VAL A 9 -20.11 24.82 38.62
N CYS A 10 -20.75 23.79 39.18
CA CYS A 10 -20.28 22.40 39.07
C CYS A 10 -20.31 21.88 37.62
N THR A 11 -21.33 22.22 36.82
CA THR A 11 -21.37 21.85 35.40
C THR A 11 -20.34 22.61 34.57
N ALA A 12 -20.09 23.89 34.86
CA ALA A 12 -19.04 24.66 34.19
C ALA A 12 -17.62 24.12 34.47
N ILE A 13 -17.34 23.67 35.70
CA ILE A 13 -16.05 23.07 36.06
C ILE A 13 -15.83 21.74 35.32
N LEU A 14 -16.88 20.91 35.20
CA LEU A 14 -16.80 19.63 34.48
C LEU A 14 -16.57 19.81 32.97
N ILE A 15 -17.11 20.87 32.36
CA ILE A 15 -16.90 21.19 30.94
C ILE A 15 -15.48 21.72 30.71
N LEU A 16 -14.92 22.50 31.65
CA LEU A 16 -13.58 23.08 31.53
C LEU A 16 -12.45 22.08 31.82
N THR A 17 -12.70 20.98 32.52
CA THR A 17 -11.73 19.89 32.74
C THR A 17 -11.76 18.80 31.67
N SER A 18 -12.59 18.95 30.62
CA SER A 18 -12.72 17.96 29.54
C SER A 18 -11.60 18.00 28.49
N CYS A 19 -10.64 18.91 28.61
CA CYS A 19 -9.39 18.80 27.87
C CYS A 19 -8.51 17.75 28.54
N GLN A 20 -8.78 16.48 28.26
CA GLN A 20 -7.80 15.44 28.54
C GLN A 20 -6.53 15.79 27.77
N THR A 21 -5.43 16.08 28.48
CA THR A 21 -4.11 15.98 27.88
C THR A 21 -3.99 14.54 27.38
N LYS A 22 -3.75 14.40 26.08
CA LYS A 22 -3.45 13.12 25.43
C LYS A 22 -2.44 12.41 26.34
N VAL A 23 -2.84 11.28 26.94
CA VAL A 23 -1.90 10.46 27.70
C VAL A 23 -0.90 9.97 26.68
N ILE A 24 0.27 10.58 26.76
CA ILE A 24 1.46 10.26 26.01
C ILE A 24 1.92 8.91 26.54
N GLY A 25 1.60 7.84 25.82
CA GLY A 25 2.15 6.53 26.12
C GLY A 25 3.66 6.55 25.89
N THR A 26 4.41 5.85 26.73
CA THR A 26 5.87 5.64 26.63
C THR A 26 6.23 4.63 25.52
N GLY A 27 5.58 4.76 24.36
CA GLY A 27 5.82 3.95 23.17
C GLY A 27 6.16 4.86 21.99
N PRO A 28 6.67 4.30 20.88
CA PRO A 28 7.01 5.08 19.70
C PRO A 28 5.82 5.93 19.27
N TRP A 29 6.06 7.21 19.07
CA TRP A 29 5.03 8.16 18.75
C TRP A 29 4.60 7.95 17.30
N VAL A 30 3.33 7.61 17.11
CA VAL A 30 2.74 7.55 15.77
C VAL A 30 2.11 8.90 15.46
N LYS A 31 2.63 9.58 14.44
CA LYS A 31 2.05 10.81 13.89
C LYS A 31 1.85 10.63 12.39
N LYS A 32 0.80 11.26 11.88
CA LYS A 32 0.63 11.41 10.44
C LYS A 32 1.84 12.14 9.87
N ILE A 33 2.23 11.79 8.64
CA ILE A 33 3.42 12.34 7.99
C ILE A 33 3.41 13.88 8.11
N ASP A 34 4.43 14.43 8.76
CA ASP A 34 4.58 15.85 9.05
C ASP A 34 5.86 16.46 8.46
N SER A 35 6.85 15.64 8.12
CA SER A 35 7.97 16.05 7.26
C SER A 35 7.46 16.40 5.86
N GLU A 36 7.77 17.61 5.41
CA GLU A 36 7.36 18.10 4.09
C GLU A 36 7.95 17.24 2.97
N GLU A 37 9.23 16.87 3.10
CA GLU A 37 9.93 16.06 2.10
C GLU A 37 9.40 14.64 2.05
N LEU A 38 9.13 14.03 3.21
CA LEU A 38 8.55 12.69 3.25
C LEU A 38 7.12 12.70 2.71
N SER A 39 6.34 13.74 3.02
CA SER A 39 5.00 13.93 2.47
C SER A 39 5.03 14.01 0.95
N LYS A 40 5.94 14.79 0.36
CA LYS A 40 6.11 14.89 -1.10
C LYS A 40 6.47 13.54 -1.71
N ILE A 41 7.39 12.79 -1.09
CA ILE A 41 7.76 11.45 -1.56
C ILE A 41 6.54 10.53 -1.56
N VAL A 42 5.84 10.41 -0.42
CA VAL A 42 4.70 9.48 -0.28
C VAL A 42 3.54 9.86 -1.19
N ILE A 43 3.20 11.14 -1.30
CA ILE A 43 2.10 11.61 -2.17
C ILE A 43 2.43 11.35 -3.64
N SER A 44 3.62 11.76 -4.10
CA SER A 44 4.02 11.59 -5.50
C SER A 44 4.18 10.11 -5.88
N PHE A 45 4.74 9.31 -4.97
CA PHE A 45 4.87 7.86 -5.13
C PHE A 45 3.49 7.20 -5.21
N SER A 46 2.59 7.51 -4.28
CA SER A 46 1.26 6.91 -4.24
C SER A 46 0.41 7.30 -5.44
N ALA A 47 0.53 8.53 -5.94
CA ALA A 47 -0.12 8.97 -7.17
C ALA A 47 0.33 8.12 -8.38
N LYS A 48 1.63 7.80 -8.47
CA LYS A 48 2.16 6.88 -9.49
C LYS A 48 1.64 5.45 -9.29
N MET A 49 1.67 4.91 -8.07
CA MET A 49 1.19 3.56 -7.78
C MET A 49 -0.30 3.38 -8.09
N LYS A 50 -1.11 4.43 -7.89
CA LYS A 50 -2.51 4.46 -8.30
C LYS A 50 -2.67 4.28 -9.80
N ILE A 51 -1.90 5.02 -10.60
CA ILE A 51 -1.98 4.99 -12.06
C ILE A 51 -1.44 3.66 -12.61
N ASP A 52 -0.25 3.27 -12.18
CA ASP A 52 0.50 2.18 -12.81
C ASP A 52 0.10 0.80 -12.28
N LYS A 53 -0.34 0.72 -11.02
CA LYS A 53 -0.56 -0.54 -10.31
C LYS A 53 -1.97 -0.68 -9.75
N HIS A 54 -2.81 0.34 -9.88
CA HIS A 54 -4.15 0.41 -9.31
C HIS A 54 -4.16 0.23 -7.79
N LEU A 55 -3.21 0.90 -7.11
CA LEU A 55 -3.14 0.97 -5.65
C LEU A 55 -3.62 2.32 -5.14
N GLU A 56 -4.68 2.33 -4.35
CA GLU A 56 -5.20 3.52 -3.69
C GLU A 56 -4.58 3.63 -2.30
N LEU A 57 -3.95 4.76 -1.98
CA LEU A 57 -3.44 5.01 -0.63
C LEU A 57 -4.61 5.32 0.30
N GLU A 58 -4.80 4.49 1.32
CA GLU A 58 -5.82 4.67 2.35
C GLU A 58 -5.32 5.55 3.49
N ASP A 59 -4.11 5.26 3.98
CA ASP A 59 -3.51 6.01 5.08
C ASP A 59 -1.99 5.85 5.09
N SER A 60 -1.32 6.79 5.76
CA SER A 60 0.12 6.79 5.92
C SER A 60 0.55 7.48 7.21
N TRP A 61 1.52 6.90 7.90
CA TRP A 61 2.05 7.48 9.13
C TRP A 61 3.50 7.06 9.36
N VAL A 62 4.12 7.73 10.32
CA VAL A 62 5.49 7.47 10.72
C VAL A 62 5.53 7.20 12.21
N SER A 63 6.36 6.21 12.57
CA SER A 63 6.79 5.97 13.94
C SER A 63 8.11 6.70 14.17
N TYR A 64 8.15 7.59 15.16
CA TYR A 64 9.34 8.35 15.50
C TYR A 64 9.56 8.44 17.02
N GLU A 65 10.82 8.62 17.40
CA GLU A 65 11.22 9.15 18.71
C GLU A 65 11.89 10.51 18.47
N ASP A 66 13.23 10.54 18.41
CA ASP A 66 13.98 11.72 17.95
C ASP A 66 14.16 11.72 16.43
N TYR A 67 14.11 10.53 15.82
CA TYR A 67 14.25 10.29 14.40
C TYR A 67 13.13 9.38 13.88
N ILE A 68 12.91 9.40 12.57
CA ILE A 68 12.00 8.50 11.86
C ILE A 68 12.56 7.08 11.95
N LYS A 69 11.82 6.19 12.62
CA LYS A 69 12.17 4.77 12.78
C LYS A 69 11.50 3.89 11.74
N LYS A 70 10.22 4.14 11.48
CA LYS A 70 9.45 3.36 10.51
C LYS A 70 8.47 4.21 9.74
N LEU A 71 8.35 3.90 8.45
CA LEU A 71 7.30 4.43 7.57
C LEU A 71 6.24 3.36 7.37
N THR A 72 4.98 3.72 7.61
CA THR A 72 3.84 2.83 7.39
C THR A 72 2.94 3.36 6.28
N LEU A 73 2.64 2.51 5.29
CA LEU A 73 1.72 2.84 4.20
C LEU A 73 0.65 1.76 4.05
N HIS A 74 -0.61 2.19 3.97
CA HIS A 74 -1.76 1.33 3.77
C HIS A 74 -2.39 1.62 2.42
N TYR A 75 -2.50 0.59 1.60
CA TYR A 75 -3.10 0.63 0.28
C TYR A 75 -4.30 -0.32 0.18
N SER A 76 -5.18 -0.03 -0.76
CA SER A 76 -6.17 -0.97 -1.27
C SER A 76 -6.18 -1.08 -2.78
N SER A 77 -6.68 -2.20 -3.28
CA SER A 77 -6.86 -2.48 -4.70
C SER A 77 -8.05 -3.37 -4.95
N GLN A 78 -8.62 -3.28 -6.16
CA GLN A 78 -9.69 -4.16 -6.66
C GLN A 78 -9.14 -5.34 -7.48
N ARG A 79 -7.82 -5.40 -7.69
CA ARG A 79 -7.18 -6.45 -8.51
C ARG A 79 -7.24 -7.81 -7.81
N LEU A 80 -7.33 -8.86 -8.62
CA LEU A 80 -7.09 -10.24 -8.19
C LEU A 80 -5.68 -10.65 -8.59
N LEU A 81 -4.84 -10.96 -7.61
CA LEU A 81 -3.44 -11.32 -7.84
C LEU A 81 -3.15 -12.71 -7.29
N THR A 82 -2.45 -13.51 -8.09
CA THR A 82 -1.83 -14.74 -7.58
C THR A 82 -0.68 -14.37 -6.64
N VAL A 83 -0.19 -15.33 -5.86
CA VAL A 83 0.95 -15.08 -4.95
C VAL A 83 2.19 -14.57 -5.69
N TYR A 84 2.47 -15.02 -6.91
CA TYR A 84 3.63 -14.54 -7.67
C TYR A 84 3.45 -13.11 -8.18
N ASP A 85 2.26 -12.75 -8.66
CA ASP A 85 1.97 -11.38 -9.10
C ASP A 85 1.94 -10.41 -7.89
N ALA A 86 1.43 -10.88 -6.75
CA ALA A 86 1.44 -10.16 -5.48
C ALA A 86 2.87 -9.91 -4.98
N ARG A 87 3.77 -10.91 -5.07
CA ARG A 87 5.20 -10.74 -4.77
C ARG A 87 5.85 -9.68 -5.64
N LEU A 88 5.62 -9.76 -6.96
CA LEU A 88 6.17 -8.81 -7.90
C LEU A 88 5.71 -7.39 -7.57
N LEU A 89 4.41 -7.21 -7.30
CA LEU A 89 3.85 -5.93 -6.89
C LEU A 89 4.47 -5.40 -5.60
N LEU A 90 4.60 -6.24 -4.56
CA LEU A 90 5.21 -5.85 -3.29
C LEU A 90 6.65 -5.38 -3.49
N VAL A 91 7.44 -6.15 -4.23
CA VAL A 91 8.86 -5.85 -4.48
C VAL A 91 9.01 -4.57 -5.31
N GLU A 92 8.19 -4.38 -6.34
CA GLU A 92 8.19 -3.13 -7.12
C GLU A 92 7.88 -1.90 -6.26
N LEU A 93 6.89 -2.02 -5.38
CA LEU A 93 6.51 -0.95 -4.47
C LEU A 93 7.65 -0.66 -3.48
N VAL A 94 8.21 -1.68 -2.83
CA VAL A 94 9.29 -1.54 -1.85
C VAL A 94 10.55 -0.95 -2.48
N GLU A 95 11.04 -1.54 -3.58
CA GLU A 95 12.28 -1.09 -4.22
C GLU A 95 12.16 0.34 -4.75
N GLU A 96 11.01 0.71 -5.34
CA GLU A 96 10.82 2.08 -5.82
C GLU A 96 10.71 3.08 -4.66
N LEU A 97 10.01 2.73 -3.57
CA LEU A 97 9.91 3.59 -2.40
C LEU A 97 11.27 3.79 -1.72
N LEU A 98 12.01 2.71 -1.50
CA LEU A 98 13.37 2.75 -0.95
C LEU A 98 14.31 3.57 -1.83
N TYR A 99 14.22 3.42 -3.16
CA TYR A 99 15.00 4.22 -4.09
C TYR A 99 14.70 5.72 -3.93
N ARG A 100 13.43 6.12 -3.78
CA ARG A 100 13.05 7.54 -3.60
C ARG A 100 13.53 8.11 -2.27
N ILE A 101 13.39 7.33 -1.18
CA ILE A 101 13.82 7.73 0.16
C ILE A 101 15.34 7.85 0.21
N ASN A 102 16.05 6.82 -0.23
CA ASN A 102 17.51 6.73 -0.11
C ASN A 102 18.26 7.68 -1.08
N ASN A 103 17.59 8.20 -2.11
CA ASN A 103 18.16 9.23 -2.98
C ASN A 103 17.74 10.66 -2.60
N ASN A 104 16.96 10.84 -1.53
CA ASN A 104 16.65 12.17 -1.01
C ASN A 104 17.64 12.53 0.11
N SER A 105 18.49 13.52 -0.16
CA SER A 105 19.53 13.98 0.76
C SER A 105 19.01 14.69 2.01
N ILE A 106 17.76 15.15 2.03
CA ILE A 106 17.15 15.80 3.20
C ILE A 106 16.68 14.73 4.18
N ILE A 107 16.02 13.68 3.67
CA ILE A 107 15.51 12.58 4.49
C ILE A 107 16.62 11.85 5.25
N SER A 108 17.84 11.78 4.70
CA SER A 108 18.97 11.12 5.38
C SER A 108 19.32 11.71 6.75
N TYR A 109 18.91 12.95 7.04
CA TYR A 109 19.10 13.60 8.35
C TYR A 109 17.92 13.41 9.31
N GLU A 110 16.77 12.96 8.81
CA GLU A 110 15.53 12.81 9.59
C GLU A 110 15.34 11.37 10.10
N VAL A 111 16.12 10.41 9.58
CA VAL A 111 15.95 8.98 9.83
C VAL A 111 16.94 8.43 10.86
N GLU A 112 16.50 7.41 11.62
CA GLU A 112 17.35 6.74 12.63
C GLU A 112 18.45 5.90 11.97
N HIS A 113 18.09 5.18 10.90
CA HIS A 113 19.00 4.35 10.12
C HIS A 113 19.03 4.83 8.67
N PHE A 114 20.21 4.94 8.08
CA PHE A 114 20.39 5.26 6.67
C PHE A 114 21.49 4.37 6.06
N PRO A 115 21.26 3.71 4.92
CA PRO A 115 20.05 3.75 4.09
C PRO A 115 18.85 3.06 4.77
N PHE A 116 17.64 3.53 4.44
CA PHE A 116 16.40 2.82 4.75
C PHE A 116 16.39 1.46 4.05
N THR A 117 15.85 0.46 4.74
CA THR A 117 15.72 -0.92 4.27
C THR A 117 14.28 -1.40 4.41
N ALA A 118 14.02 -2.64 3.96
CA ALA A 118 12.70 -3.25 4.13
C ALA A 118 12.29 -3.45 5.61
N ASP A 119 13.25 -3.41 6.56
CA ASP A 119 12.98 -3.53 7.99
C ASP A 119 12.36 -2.26 8.57
N ASP A 120 12.63 -1.12 7.92
CA ASP A 120 12.17 0.22 8.28
C ASP A 120 10.80 0.57 7.64
N LEU A 121 10.24 -0.36 6.86
CA LEU A 121 8.96 -0.21 6.18
C LEU A 121 7.91 -1.17 6.76
N ASP A 122 6.74 -0.63 7.06
CA ASP A 122 5.54 -1.42 7.32
C ASP A 122 4.53 -1.14 6.20
N LEU A 123 4.28 -2.11 5.32
CA LEU A 123 3.38 -1.92 4.19
C LEU A 123 2.19 -2.86 4.31
N LYS A 124 1.01 -2.36 3.95
CA LYS A 124 -0.19 -3.16 3.89
C LYS A 124 -0.93 -2.91 2.59
N ILE A 125 -1.33 -3.96 1.89
CA ILE A 125 -2.14 -3.87 0.67
C ILE A 125 -3.35 -4.80 0.80
N ASN A 126 -4.54 -4.22 0.96
CA ASN A 126 -5.79 -4.97 0.96
C ASN A 126 -6.31 -5.14 -0.49
N PHE A 127 -6.63 -6.36 -0.88
CA PHE A 127 -7.31 -6.64 -2.15
C PHE A 127 -8.79 -6.86 -1.86
N GLU A 128 -9.60 -5.82 -2.07
CA GLU A 128 -11.04 -5.84 -1.79
C GLU A 128 -11.86 -6.06 -3.06
N SER A 129 -11.48 -7.05 -3.86
CA SER A 129 -12.11 -7.28 -5.16
C SER A 129 -13.56 -7.77 -5.06
N PHE A 130 -14.47 -7.18 -5.83
CA PHE A 130 -15.83 -7.71 -6.02
C PHE A 130 -15.86 -9.12 -6.64
N TYR A 131 -14.78 -9.53 -7.32
CA TYR A 131 -14.69 -10.80 -8.02
C TYR A 131 -14.05 -11.92 -7.19
N GLY A 132 -13.50 -11.59 -6.02
CA GLY A 132 -12.86 -12.57 -5.16
C GLY A 132 -13.87 -13.50 -4.52
N ARG A 133 -13.58 -14.80 -4.54
CA ARG A 133 -14.42 -15.81 -3.89
C ARG A 133 -13.97 -16.00 -2.44
N PHE A 134 -14.91 -16.38 -1.59
CA PHE A 134 -14.63 -16.71 -0.20
C PHE A 134 -13.61 -17.86 -0.10
N ALA A 135 -12.56 -17.67 0.69
CA ALA A 135 -11.49 -18.65 0.90
C ALA A 135 -10.85 -19.13 -0.41
N ASP A 136 -10.64 -18.22 -1.36
CA ASP A 136 -9.96 -18.52 -2.62
C ASP A 136 -8.44 -18.55 -2.41
N GLU A 137 -7.89 -19.75 -2.25
CA GLU A 137 -6.44 -19.99 -2.08
C GLU A 137 -5.63 -19.61 -3.33
N GLN A 138 -6.28 -19.41 -4.48
CA GLN A 138 -5.60 -19.00 -5.71
C GLN A 138 -5.15 -17.53 -5.65
N TYR A 139 -5.90 -16.68 -4.94
CA TYR A 139 -5.69 -15.22 -4.93
C TYR A 139 -5.33 -14.69 -3.54
N VAL A 140 -4.52 -13.65 -3.53
CA VAL A 140 -4.12 -12.95 -2.30
C VAL A 140 -5.16 -11.90 -1.94
N GLY A 141 -5.68 -11.96 -0.72
CA GLY A 141 -6.58 -10.96 -0.14
C GLY A 141 -5.86 -9.84 0.61
N LEU A 142 -4.67 -10.13 1.13
CA LEU A 142 -3.86 -9.17 1.86
C LEU A 142 -2.36 -9.45 1.70
N ILE A 143 -1.59 -8.40 1.46
CA ILE A 143 -0.13 -8.39 1.60
C ILE A 143 0.23 -7.54 2.81
N SER A 144 1.16 -8.03 3.64
CA SER A 144 1.80 -7.26 4.70
C SER A 144 3.31 -7.36 4.59
N LEU A 145 4.03 -6.26 4.66
CA LEU A 145 5.46 -6.22 4.96
C LEU A 145 5.61 -5.67 6.38
N GLN A 146 6.29 -6.40 7.25
CA GLN A 146 6.60 -5.93 8.59
C GLN A 146 7.91 -6.54 9.05
N ALA A 147 8.82 -5.71 9.56
CA ALA A 147 10.12 -6.15 10.09
C ALA A 147 10.88 -7.05 9.08
N GLY A 148 10.95 -6.61 7.82
CA GLY A 148 11.68 -7.33 6.77
C GLY A 148 11.02 -8.60 6.27
N CYS A 149 9.80 -8.90 6.71
CA CYS A 149 9.11 -10.12 6.35
C CYS A 149 7.83 -9.84 5.57
N ALA A 150 7.64 -10.56 4.47
CA ALA A 150 6.46 -10.51 3.64
C ALA A 150 5.47 -11.60 4.04
N HIS A 151 4.22 -11.19 4.22
CA HIS A 151 3.09 -12.04 4.52
C HIS A 151 2.07 -11.93 3.38
N PHE A 152 1.62 -13.07 2.88
CA PHE A 152 0.59 -13.16 1.86
C PHE A 152 -0.56 -13.99 2.45
N TYR A 153 -1.71 -13.36 2.62
CA TYR A 153 -2.91 -14.02 3.10
C TYR A 153 -3.82 -14.27 1.91
N ALA A 154 -4.36 -15.49 1.83
CA ALA A 154 -5.39 -15.83 0.85
C ALA A 154 -6.60 -14.88 0.94
N PHE A 155 -7.47 -14.91 -0.06
CA PHE A 155 -8.70 -14.13 -0.08
C PHE A 155 -9.72 -14.65 0.94
N ASP A 156 -9.43 -14.50 2.24
CA ASP A 156 -10.34 -14.78 3.36
C ASP A 156 -11.14 -13.54 3.75
N GLN A 157 -12.33 -13.79 4.27
CA GLN A 157 -13.25 -12.76 4.75
C GLN A 157 -12.77 -12.11 6.07
N LYS A 158 -11.73 -11.27 6.07
CA LYS A 158 -11.37 -10.31 7.16
C LYS A 158 -11.59 -10.82 8.61
N ASN A 159 -11.56 -12.13 8.88
CA ASN A 159 -11.93 -12.68 10.18
C ASN A 159 -10.66 -13.12 10.88
N ARG A 160 -9.99 -12.12 11.46
CA ARG A 160 -8.65 -12.20 12.06
C ARG A 160 -8.45 -13.31 13.10
N GLY A 161 -9.52 -13.92 13.60
CA GLY A 161 -9.48 -14.97 14.61
C GLY A 161 -9.50 -16.41 14.09
N ILE A 162 -9.70 -16.64 12.79
CA ILE A 162 -10.04 -17.99 12.27
C ILE A 162 -9.08 -18.50 11.19
N ASP A 163 -8.52 -17.65 10.32
CA ASP A 163 -7.82 -18.11 9.11
C ASP A 163 -6.30 -17.83 9.10
N TRP A 164 -5.55 -18.48 10.00
CA TRP A 164 -4.08 -18.53 9.91
C TRP A 164 -3.57 -19.68 9.03
N THR A 165 -4.45 -20.54 8.50
CA THR A 165 -4.02 -21.76 7.81
C THR A 165 -3.59 -21.55 6.35
N ASN A 166 -3.95 -20.40 5.77
CA ASN A 166 -3.67 -20.06 4.37
C ASN A 166 -2.76 -18.83 4.24
N ASP A 167 -1.86 -18.64 5.21
CA ASP A 167 -0.82 -17.63 5.16
C ASP A 167 0.46 -18.19 4.52
N ARG A 168 1.14 -17.35 3.75
CA ARG A 168 2.52 -17.58 3.34
C ARG A 168 3.37 -16.50 3.95
N PHE A 169 4.44 -16.92 4.60
CA PHE A 169 5.38 -16.06 5.27
C PHE A 169 6.78 -16.34 4.76
N GLU A 170 7.49 -15.28 4.38
CA GLU A 170 8.87 -15.38 3.92
C GLU A 170 9.64 -14.09 4.19
N PRO A 171 10.97 -14.14 4.37
CA PRO A 171 11.79 -12.94 4.38
C PRO A 171 11.64 -12.16 3.07
N TYR A 172 11.65 -10.83 3.14
CA TYR A 172 11.53 -9.95 1.98
C TYR A 172 12.60 -10.24 0.91
N THR A 173 13.81 -10.59 1.35
CA THR A 173 14.90 -11.01 0.45
C THR A 173 14.47 -12.19 -0.44
N LYS A 174 13.70 -13.13 0.10
CA LYS A 174 13.16 -14.26 -0.66
C LYS A 174 12.07 -13.84 -1.63
N SER A 175 11.15 -12.97 -1.21
CA SER A 175 10.14 -12.39 -2.11
C SER A 175 10.79 -11.68 -3.29
N ARG A 176 11.86 -10.93 -3.03
CA ARG A 176 12.64 -10.21 -4.04
C ARG A 176 13.27 -11.15 -5.07
N GLU A 177 13.92 -12.22 -4.63
CA GLU A 177 14.46 -13.24 -5.54
C GLU A 177 13.37 -13.83 -6.45
N LEU A 178 12.24 -14.23 -5.86
CA LEU A 178 11.14 -14.85 -6.60
C LEU A 178 10.46 -13.86 -7.56
N ALA A 179 10.35 -12.59 -7.18
CA ALA A 179 9.83 -11.53 -8.04
C ALA A 179 10.71 -11.30 -9.26
N PHE A 180 12.04 -11.32 -9.10
CA PHE A 180 12.95 -11.19 -10.24
C PHE A 180 12.84 -12.37 -11.20
N ILE A 181 12.76 -13.61 -10.68
CA ILE A 181 12.53 -14.80 -11.50
C ILE A 181 11.20 -14.66 -12.27
N LYS A 182 10.12 -14.24 -11.60
CA LYS A 182 8.81 -14.02 -12.24
C LYS A 182 8.92 -12.98 -13.36
N ARG A 183 9.56 -11.85 -13.09
CA ARG A 183 9.78 -10.79 -14.08
C ARG A 183 10.52 -11.34 -15.30
N GLU A 184 11.62 -12.04 -15.10
CA GLU A 184 12.40 -12.64 -16.20
C GLU A 184 11.58 -13.63 -17.03
N VAL A 185 10.77 -14.46 -16.37
CA VAL A 185 9.88 -15.42 -17.04
C VAL A 185 8.77 -14.72 -17.84
N ASP A 186 8.29 -13.56 -17.38
CA ASP A 186 7.22 -12.81 -18.05
C ASP A 186 7.72 -11.92 -19.21
N LEU A 187 9.02 -11.56 -19.24
CA LEU A 187 9.60 -10.66 -20.26
C LEU A 187 9.24 -11.08 -21.70
N PRO A 188 9.42 -12.36 -22.12
CA PRO A 188 9.13 -12.77 -23.50
C PRO A 188 7.66 -12.58 -23.90
N PHE A 189 6.74 -12.66 -22.93
CA PHE A 189 5.31 -12.54 -23.18
C PHE A 189 4.83 -11.09 -23.20
N THR A 190 5.55 -10.20 -22.52
CA THR A 190 5.25 -8.75 -22.49
C THR A 190 5.65 -8.10 -23.82
N ASP A 191 6.84 -8.42 -24.33
CA ASP A 191 7.35 -7.90 -25.61
C ASP A 191 6.50 -8.34 -26.80
N MET A 192 5.98 -9.57 -26.77
CA MET A 192 5.04 -10.09 -27.78
C MET A 192 3.69 -9.36 -27.76
N HIS A 193 3.20 -8.97 -26.58
CA HIS A 193 1.94 -8.26 -26.46
C HIS A 193 2.05 -6.83 -27.01
N GLU A 194 3.16 -6.13 -26.75
CA GLU A 194 3.42 -4.79 -27.30
C GLU A 194 3.64 -4.82 -28.83
N THR A 195 4.35 -5.83 -29.34
CA THR A 195 4.54 -5.99 -30.79
C THR A 195 3.25 -6.36 -31.51
N ASN A 196 2.41 -7.21 -30.94
CA ASN A 196 1.09 -7.54 -31.51
C ASN A 196 0.12 -6.35 -31.47
N PHE A 197 0.11 -5.55 -30.40
CA PHE A 197 -0.68 -4.31 -30.37
C PHE A 197 -0.18 -3.27 -31.37
N ARG A 198 1.14 -3.16 -31.60
CA ARG A 198 1.70 -2.29 -32.64
C ARG A 198 1.43 -2.81 -34.05
N GLY A 199 1.37 -4.12 -34.27
CA GLY A 199 0.99 -4.74 -35.54
C GLY A 199 -0.49 -4.52 -35.88
N LEU A 200 -1.39 -4.72 -34.92
CA LEU A 200 -2.84 -4.54 -35.09
C LEU A 200 -3.27 -3.07 -35.30
N ASN A 201 -2.47 -2.11 -34.83
CA ASN A 201 -2.71 -0.68 -35.08
C ASN A 201 -2.16 -0.18 -36.43
N LYS A 202 -1.26 -0.94 -37.08
CA LYS A 202 -0.67 -0.53 -38.36
C LYS A 202 -1.48 -0.99 -39.57
N ASP A 203 -2.20 -2.09 -39.43
CA ASP A 203 -2.91 -2.73 -40.55
C ASP A 203 -4.39 -2.33 -40.66
N ASN A 204 -4.89 -1.43 -39.80
CA ASN A 204 -6.31 -0.99 -39.79
C ASN A 204 -6.55 0.45 -40.28
N LEU A 205 -5.55 1.10 -40.91
CA LEU A 205 -5.71 2.45 -41.47
C LEU A 205 -5.66 2.54 -43.00
N ASP A 206 -5.50 1.43 -43.71
CA ASP A 206 -5.57 1.41 -45.17
C ASP A 206 -6.65 0.43 -45.67
N GLY A 207 -7.81 0.98 -46.02
CA GLY A 207 -8.55 0.52 -47.18
C GLY A 207 -9.62 -0.56 -46.99
N THR A 208 -10.87 -0.11 -47.19
CA THR A 208 -12.01 -0.85 -47.79
C THR A 208 -12.65 -1.99 -47.00
N TYR A 209 -13.85 -1.74 -46.45
CA TYR A 209 -15.07 -2.43 -46.89
C TYR A 209 -16.31 -1.53 -46.75
N PHE A 210 -16.98 -1.38 -47.89
CA PHE A 210 -18.21 -0.63 -48.15
C PHE A 210 -19.46 -1.34 -47.59
N GLN A 211 -20.51 -0.54 -47.31
CA GLN A 211 -21.94 -0.84 -47.45
C GLN A 211 -22.52 -2.11 -46.78
N LEU A 212 -23.47 -1.89 -45.86
CA LEU A 212 -24.86 -2.40 -45.94
C LEU A 212 -25.65 -1.92 -44.70
N GLN A 213 -26.31 -0.77 -44.82
CA GLN A 213 -27.51 -0.47 -44.03
C GLN A 213 -28.65 -0.18 -45.00
N SER A 214 -29.44 -1.21 -45.26
CA SER A 214 -30.78 -1.15 -45.85
C SER A 214 -31.49 -2.47 -45.57
N GLN A 215 -32.60 -2.40 -44.83
CA GLN A 215 -33.65 -3.42 -44.63
C GLN A 215 -33.20 -4.61 -43.75
N TYR A 216 -33.77 -4.89 -42.59
CA TYR A 216 -35.18 -4.87 -42.13
C TYR A 216 -35.30 -4.36 -40.69
#